data_AF-A0A969KVS9-F1
#
_entry.id   AF-A0A969KVS9-F1
#
_cell.length_a   1.000
_cell.length_b   1.000
_cell.length_c   1.000
_cell.angle_alpha   90.00
_cell.angle_beta   90.00
_cell.angle_gamma   90.00
#
_symmetry.space_group_name_H-M   'P 1'
#
loop_
_entity.id
_entity.type
_entity.pdbx_description
1 polymer ?
#
loop_
_entity_poly.entity_id
_entity_poly.type
_entity_poly.pdbx_seq_one_letter_code
_entity_poly.pdbx_strand_id
1 'polypeptide(L)'
;MLNAWVAHQGTDGTPRRVDLIINQPVWNAINYLQRYTFLNQFGTELRQDGYSVRVFNRQADLLGAYICEPAADTARQCSIEELSSTGRGAFGGRPRNSLIPR
;
A
#
# COMPACT_ATOMS: atom_id res chain seq x y z
N MET A 1 4.71 14.74 4.91
CA MET A 1 4.14 13.65 4.07
C MET A 1 3.52 12.57 4.96
N LEU A 2 4.24 12.06 5.96
CA LEU A 2 3.70 11.18 7.01
C LEU A 2 3.02 12.01 8.12
N ASN A 3 1.94 11.48 8.70
CA ASN A 3 1.28 12.01 9.90
C ASN A 3 1.58 11.16 11.13
N ALA A 4 1.46 9.84 11.00
CA ALA A 4 1.69 8.87 12.06
C ALA A 4 2.05 7.50 11.47
N TRP A 5 2.59 6.60 12.28
CA TRP A 5 2.87 5.23 11.87
C TRP A 5 2.64 4.27 13.06
N VAL A 6 2.27 3.03 12.74
CA VAL A 6 2.05 1.97 13.74
C VAL A 6 2.71 0.70 13.22
N ALA A 7 3.54 0.07 14.05
CA ALA A 7 4.14 -1.23 13.74
C ALA A 7 3.40 -2.36 14.47
N HIS A 8 3.00 -3.37 13.69
CA HIS A 8 2.40 -4.60 14.17
C HIS A 8 3.46 -5.70 14.14
N GLN A 9 3.82 -6.22 15.32
CA GLN A 9 4.87 -7.22 15.48
C GLN A 9 4.43 -8.65 15.15
N GLY A 10 3.13 -8.86 14.88
CA GLY A 10 2.57 -10.18 14.53
C GLY A 10 2.45 -11.15 15.72
N THR A 11 2.41 -10.64 16.95
CA THR A 11 2.30 -11.44 18.18
C THR A 11 0.97 -12.19 18.31
N ASP A 12 -0.02 -11.81 17.52
CA ASP A 12 -1.37 -12.36 17.45
C ASP A 12 -1.54 -13.38 16.30
N GLY A 13 -0.45 -13.82 15.67
CA GLY A 13 -0.47 -14.69 14.50
C GLY A 13 -0.73 -13.96 13.18
N THR A 14 -0.82 -12.62 13.19
CA THR A 14 -0.87 -11.83 11.96
C THR A 14 0.53 -11.60 11.39
N PRO A 15 0.68 -11.44 10.06
CA PRO A 15 1.97 -11.06 9.48
C PRO A 15 2.45 -9.71 10.01
N ARG A 16 3.76 -9.62 10.24
CA ARG A 16 4.43 -8.37 10.61
C ARG A 16 4.16 -7.31 9.56
N ARG A 17 3.70 -6.14 10.00
CA ARG A 17 3.36 -5.04 9.09
C ARG A 17 3.50 -3.68 9.75
N VAL A 18 3.75 -2.66 8.94
CA VAL A 18 3.79 -1.26 9.34
C VAL A 18 2.71 -0.50 8.59
N ASP A 19 1.83 0.14 9.34
CA ASP A 19 0.77 0.98 8.80
C ASP A 19 1.18 2.44 8.88
N LEU A 20 1.31 3.08 7.72
CA LEU A 20 1.70 4.48 7.56
C LEU A 20 0.45 5.32 7.34
N ILE A 21 0.20 6.28 8.23
CA ILE A 21 -0.89 7.25 8.11
C ILE A 21 -0.30 8.52 7.53
N ILE A 22 -0.72 8.89 6.33
CA ILE A 22 -0.14 10.00 5.57
C ILE A 22 -1.03 11.25 5.55
N ASN A 23 -0.45 12.38 5.17
CA ASN A 23 -1.18 13.60 4.87
C ASN A 23 -1.76 13.54 3.44
N GLN A 24 -3.08 13.39 3.34
CA GLN A 24 -3.75 13.15 2.07
C GLN A 24 -3.60 14.30 1.03
N PRO A 25 -3.69 15.60 1.39
CA PRO A 25 -3.34 16.68 0.47
C PRO A 25 -1.95 16.55 -0.15
N VAL A 26 -0.93 16.23 0.65
CA VAL A 26 0.46 16.05 0.16
C VAL A 26 0.57 14.84 -0.76
N TRP A 27 -0.09 13.73 -0.42
CA TRP A 27 -0.11 12.53 -1.26
C TRP A 27 -0.82 12.73 -2.61
N ASN A 28 -1.91 13.49 -2.60
CA ASN A 28 -2.64 13.82 -3.82
C ASN A 28 -1.87 14.78 -4.73
N ALA A 29 -0.92 15.55 -4.18
CA ALA A 29 -0.07 16.47 -4.94
C ALA A 29 1.07 15.75 -5.68
N ILE A 30 1.48 14.57 -5.24
CA ILE A 30 2.56 13.79 -5.88
C ILE A 30 2.02 12.84 -6.94
N ASN A 31 2.82 12.58 -7.97
CA ASN A 31 2.48 11.70 -9.08
C ASN A 31 2.64 10.21 -8.74
N TYR A 32 2.18 9.33 -9.63
CA TYR A 32 2.25 7.88 -9.47
C TYR A 32 3.67 7.38 -9.18
N LEU A 33 4.67 7.86 -9.93
CA LEU A 33 6.05 7.40 -9.77
C LEU A 33 6.61 7.79 -8.40
N GLN A 34 6.30 9.00 -7.92
CA GLN A 34 6.69 9.45 -6.58
C GLN A 34 6.02 8.61 -5.48
N ARG A 35 4.74 8.26 -5.63
CA ARG A 35 4.03 7.35 -4.69
C ARG A 35 4.66 5.97 -4.70
N TYR A 36 4.99 5.45 -5.88
CA TYR A 36 5.66 4.17 -6.04
C TYR A 36 7.04 4.18 -5.39
N THR A 37 7.86 5.19 -5.65
CA THR A 37 9.20 5.33 -5.07
C THR A 37 9.14 5.39 -3.56
N PHE A 38 8.22 6.18 -2.99
CA PHE A 38 8.02 6.26 -1.54
C PHE A 38 7.71 4.87 -0.95
N LEU A 39 6.74 4.17 -1.51
CA LEU A 39 6.33 2.86 -1.02
C LEU A 39 7.40 1.78 -1.24
N ASN A 40 8.09 1.82 -2.37
CA ASN A 40 9.14 0.87 -2.72
C ASN A 40 10.38 1.02 -1.83
N GLN A 41 10.81 2.25 -1.54
CA GLN A 41 11.94 2.52 -0.64
C GLN A 41 11.63 2.02 0.76
N PHE A 42 10.49 2.44 1.31
CA PHE A 42 10.07 2.05 2.67
C PHE A 42 9.86 0.53 2.79
N GLY A 43 9.24 -0.08 1.79
CA GLY A 43 9.04 -1.53 1.74
C GLY A 43 10.35 -2.31 1.61
N THR A 44 11.31 -1.82 0.82
CA THR A 44 12.61 -2.49 0.64
C THR A 44 13.45 -2.48 1.90
N GLU A 45 13.43 -1.38 2.66
CA GLU A 45 14.10 -1.30 3.96
C GLU A 45 13.47 -2.27 4.97
N LEU A 46 12.15 -2.20 5.14
CA LEU A 46 11.42 -3.00 6.13
C LEU A 46 11.27 -4.48 5.78
N ARG A 47 11.43 -4.86 4.51
CA ARG A 47 11.47 -6.25 4.05
C ARG A 47 12.58 -7.04 4.72
N GLN A 48 13.73 -6.41 5.02
CA GLN A 48 14.85 -7.08 5.68
C GLN A 48 14.45 -7.61 7.06
N ASP A 49 13.60 -6.84 7.76
CA ASP A 49 13.05 -7.20 9.08
C ASP A 49 11.76 -8.05 9.01
N GLY A 50 11.28 -8.32 7.79
CA GLY A 50 10.10 -9.14 7.52
C GLY A 50 8.78 -8.42 7.69
N TYR A 51 8.76 -7.09 7.59
CA TYR A 51 7.54 -6.31 7.68
C TYR A 51 6.97 -6.02 6.27
N SER A 52 5.67 -6.18 6.13
CA SER A 52 4.90 -5.56 5.04
C SER A 52 4.62 -4.09 5.36
N VAL A 53 4.36 -3.26 4.37
CA VAL A 53 4.05 -1.83 4.56
C VAL A 53 2.70 -1.53 3.94
N ARG A 54 1.86 -0.76 4.63
CA ARG A 54 0.59 -0.27 4.10
C ARG A 54 0.46 1.21 4.34
N VAL A 55 -0.16 1.91 3.42
CA VAL A 55 -0.34 3.36 3.45
C VAL A 55 -1.81 3.67 3.51
N PHE A 56 -2.21 4.43 4.52
CA PHE A 56 -3.59 4.84 4.76
C PHE A 56 -3.72 6.37 4.82
N ASN A 57 -4.90 6.87 4.46
CA ASN A 57 -5.30 8.23 4.84
C ASN A 57 -5.87 8.25 6.28
N ARG A 58 -6.31 9.43 6.73
CA ARG A 58 -6.90 9.59 8.07
C ARG A 58 -8.30 8.98 8.18
N GLN A 59 -8.95 8.70 7.06
CA GLN A 59 -10.25 8.04 6.95
C GLN A 59 -10.13 6.50 6.91
N ALA A 60 -8.90 5.97 7.05
CA ALA A 60 -8.59 4.55 6.96
C ALA A 60 -8.78 3.92 5.57
N ASP A 61 -8.81 4.73 4.51
CA ASP A 61 -8.75 4.22 3.13
C ASP A 61 -7.32 3.76 2.81
N LEU A 62 -7.20 2.55 2.24
CA LEU A 62 -5.93 2.02 1.74
C LEU A 62 -5.53 2.75 0.46
N LEU A 63 -4.32 3.30 0.45
CA LEU A 63 -3.78 4.09 -0.66
C LEU A 63 -2.65 3.40 -1.41
N GLY A 64 -2.06 2.36 -0.81
CA GLY A 64 -0.94 1.60 -1.34
C GLY A 64 -0.44 0.58 -0.32
N ALA A 65 0.02 -0.57 -0.80
CA ALA A 65 0.61 -1.61 0.03
C ALA A 65 1.87 -2.19 -0.63
N TYR A 66 2.89 -2.44 0.18
CA TYR A 66 4.05 -3.27 -0.15
C TYR A 66 3.89 -4.55 0.68
N ILE A 67 3.38 -5.60 0.05
CA ILE A 67 3.07 -6.85 0.73
C ILE A 67 4.24 -7.81 0.50
N CYS A 68 4.74 -8.40 1.58
CA CYS A 68 5.71 -9.47 1.51
C CYS A 68 5.07 -10.75 2.00
N GLU A 69 4.93 -11.71 1.09
CA GLU A 69 4.47 -13.04 1.45
C GLU A 69 5.65 -13.90 1.93
N PRO A 70 5.41 -14.79 2.92
CA PRO A 70 6.36 -15.82 3.25
C PRO A 70 6.46 -16.81 2.08
N ALA A 71 7.57 -16.79 1.34
CA ALA A 71 7.84 -17.77 0.30
C ALA A 71 8.42 -19.06 0.91
N ALA A 72 8.20 -20.19 0.22
CA ALA A 72 8.78 -21.49 0.60
C ALA A 72 10.32 -21.51 0.54
N ASP A 73 10.89 -20.62 -0.28
CA ASP A 73 12.33 -20.39 -0.38
C ASP A 73 12.76 -19.21 0.49
N THR A 74 14.03 -19.16 0.88
CA THR A 74 14.63 -18.09 1.72
C THR A 74 14.49 -16.67 1.15
N ALA A 75 14.00 -16.53 -0.10
CA ALA A 75 13.67 -15.26 -0.71
C ALA A 75 12.18 -14.90 -0.50
N ARG A 76 11.88 -14.00 0.44
CA ARG A 76 10.54 -13.39 0.57
C ARG A 76 10.09 -12.79 -0.76
N GLN A 77 8.90 -13.14 -1.23
CA GLN A 77 8.35 -12.54 -2.45
C GLN A 77 7.55 -11.30 -2.05
N CYS A 78 7.92 -10.14 -2.59
CA CYS A 78 7.26 -8.88 -2.25
C CYS A 78 6.74 -8.17 -3.50
N SER A 79 5.51 -7.69 -3.43
CA SER A 79 4.79 -6.98 -4.48
C SER A 79 4.29 -5.64 -3.97
N ILE A 80 4.13 -4.68 -4.88
CA ILE A 80 3.40 -3.44 -4.60
C ILE A 80 1.98 -3.61 -5.14
N GLU A 81 1.00 -3.33 -4.30
CA GLU A 81 -0.43 -3.49 -4.56
C GLU A 81 -1.18 -2.20 -4.21
N GLU A 82 -2.36 -2.04 -4.82
CA GLU A 82 -3.31 -0.97 -4.53
C GLU A 82 -2.74 0.46 -4.48
N LEU A 83 -1.83 0.80 -5.40
CA LEU A 83 -1.33 2.18 -5.49
C LEU A 83 -2.42 3.09 -6.06
N SER A 84 -3.25 3.65 -5.18
CA SER A 84 -4.37 4.53 -5.56
C SER A 84 -3.87 5.65 -6.48
N SER A 85 -4.29 5.60 -7.74
CA SER A 85 -3.89 6.51 -8.80
C SER A 85 -4.82 7.72 -8.92
N THR A 86 -5.53 8.08 -7.86
CA THR A 86 -6.33 9.32 -7.76
C THR A 86 -5.44 10.57 -7.66
N GLY A 87 -4.36 10.62 -8.44
CA GLY A 87 -3.93 11.88 -9.02
C GLY A 87 -4.93 12.24 -10.12
N ARG A 88 -5.19 13.54 -10.34
CA ARG A 88 -6.01 14.01 -11.45
C ARG A 88 -5.41 13.58 -12.79
N GLY A 89 -5.76 12.38 -13.23
CA GLY A 89 -5.57 11.83 -14.56
C GLY A 89 -6.90 11.21 -14.95
N ALA A 90 -7.78 12.03 -15.52
CA ALA A 90 -9.08 11.59 -15.99
C ALA A 90 -8.90 10.56 -17.11
N PHE A 91 -9.05 9.27 -16.79
CA PHE A 91 -9.49 8.28 -17.75
C PHE A 91 -10.92 7.91 -17.38
N GLY A 92 -11.86 8.54 -18.09
CA GLY A 92 -13.27 8.21 -18.00
C GLY A 92 -13.51 6.79 -18.49
N GLY A 93 -13.59 5.84 -17.58
CA GLY A 93 -14.15 4.51 -17.79
C GLY A 93 -15.44 4.38 -17.00
N ARG A 94 -16.59 4.55 -17.66
CA ARG A 94 -17.89 4.20 -17.07
C ARG A 94 -17.88 2.72 -16.64
N PRO A 95 -18.26 2.37 -15.40
CA PRO A 95 -18.56 0.97 -15.09
C PRO A 95 -19.86 0.59 -15.81
N ARG A 96 -19.77 -0.30 -16.80
CA ARG A 96 -20.95 -1.04 -17.27
C ARG A 96 -21.28 -2.09 -16.22
N ASN A 97 -22.33 -1.79 -15.46
CA ASN A 97 -23.05 -2.78 -14.67
C ASN A 97 -23.66 -3.81 -15.63
N SER A 98 -23.30 -5.09 -15.50
CA SER A 98 -24.11 -6.20 -16.04
C SER A 98 -24.03 -7.40 -15.09
N LEU A 99 -24.97 -7.41 -14.15
CA LEU A 99 -25.66 -8.61 -13.64
C LEU A 99 -26.05 -9.46 -14.88
N ILE A 100 -25.94 -10.80 -14.97
CA ILE A 100 -26.52 -11.91 -14.19
C ILE A 100 -25.85 -13.20 -14.77
N PRO A 101 -25.80 -14.33 -14.05
CA PRO A 101 -26.23 -15.58 -14.71
C PRO A 101 -27.29 -16.33 -13.89
N ARG A 102 -28.30 -16.85 -14.62
CA ARG A 102 -29.11 -18.00 -14.22
C ARG A 102 -28.53 -19.23 -14.89
#